data_AF-A0A8X6RL52-F1
#
_entry.id   AF-A0A8X6RL52-F1
#
_cell.length_a   1.000
_cell.length_b   1.000
_cell.length_c   1.000
_cell.angle_alpha   90.00
_cell.angle_beta   90.00
_cell.angle_gamma   90.00
#
_symmetry.space_group_name_H-M   'P 1'
#
loop_
_entity.id
_entity.type
_entity.pdbx_description
1 polymer ?
#
loop_
_entity_poly.entity_id
_entity_poly.type
_entity_poly.pdbx_seq_one_letter_code
_entity_poly.pdbx_strand_id
1 'polypeptide(L)' 'MGAEFLFMDDNARPHRANIVDEGLQSEDITRMDWPAYSPNLNPTEHVWDMLDRRIAAGQSPPTCLPELRRALFDECCNIP' A
#
# COMPACT_ATOMS: atom_id res chain seq x y z
N MET A 1 -1.68 -17.50 5.99
CA MET A 1 -2.75 -16.49 6.05
C MET A 1 -3.86 -17.05 6.92
N GLY A 2 -4.54 -16.20 7.70
CA GLY A 2 -5.69 -16.65 8.49
C GLY A 2 -6.85 -17.08 7.58
N ALA A 3 -7.77 -17.87 8.10
CA ALA A 3 -8.90 -18.42 7.33
C ALA A 3 -9.88 -17.35 6.77
N GLU A 4 -9.73 -16.07 7.18
CA GLU A 4 -10.61 -14.95 6.80
C GLU A 4 -9.82 -13.77 6.21
N PHE A 5 -8.74 -14.03 5.45
CA PHE A 5 -7.99 -12.96 4.80
C PHE A 5 -8.84 -12.27 3.72
N LEU A 6 -9.00 -10.95 3.85
CA LEU A 6 -9.63 -10.09 2.85
C LEU A 6 -8.60 -9.12 2.28
N PHE A 7 -8.48 -9.11 0.96
CA PHE A 7 -7.63 -8.16 0.25
C PHE A 7 -8.34 -6.81 0.10
N MET A 8 -7.67 -5.72 0.50
CA MET A 8 -8.16 -4.35 0.36
C MET A 8 -7.32 -3.59 -0.67
N ASP A 9 -7.98 -2.82 -1.52
CA ASP A 9 -7.36 -1.88 -2.46
C ASP A 9 -8.18 -0.57 -2.54
N ASP A 10 -7.65 0.43 -3.26
CA ASP A 10 -8.20 1.79 -3.39
C ASP A 10 -9.29 1.95 -4.47
N ASN A 11 -9.73 0.85 -5.11
CA ASN A 11 -10.66 0.84 -6.23
C ASN A 11 -10.20 1.65 -7.46
N ALA A 12 -8.89 1.90 -7.62
CA ALA A 12 -8.35 2.53 -8.82
C ALA A 12 -8.65 1.69 -10.07
N ARG A 13 -8.82 2.35 -11.23
CA ARG A 13 -9.19 1.67 -12.49
C ARG A 13 -8.32 0.44 -12.83
N PRO A 14 -6.99 0.47 -12.67
CA PRO A 14 -6.17 -0.72 -12.94
C PRO A 14 -6.51 -1.91 -12.02
N HIS A 15 -6.87 -1.67 -10.77
CA HIS A 15 -7.24 -2.71 -9.81
C HIS A 15 -8.60 -3.35 -10.12
N ARG A 16 -9.40 -2.73 -11.00
CA ARG A 16 -10.71 -3.22 -11.44
C ARG A 16 -10.71 -3.77 -12.86
N ALA A 17 -9.53 -3.99 -13.42
CA ALA A 17 -9.41 -4.70 -14.69
C ALA A 17 -9.71 -6.19 -14.49
N ASN A 18 -10.38 -6.82 -15.46
CA ASN A 18 -10.73 -8.25 -15.40
C ASN A 18 -9.51 -9.15 -15.12
N ILE A 19 -8.35 -8.83 -15.68
CA ILE A 19 -7.11 -9.59 -15.45
C ILE A 19 -6.68 -9.60 -13.98
N VAL A 20 -6.98 -8.53 -13.23
CA VAL A 20 -6.70 -8.46 -11.79
C VAL A 20 -7.70 -9.33 -11.02
N ASP A 21 -8.98 -9.26 -11.38
CA ASP A 21 -10.02 -10.09 -10.75
C ASP A 21 -9.77 -11.60 -10.98
N GLU A 22 -9.39 -11.98 -12.19
CA GLU A 22 -9.01 -13.35 -12.54
C GLU A 22 -7.79 -13.83 -11.73
N GLY A 23 -6.77 -12.97 -11.55
CA GLY A 23 -5.59 -13.28 -10.75
C GLY A 23 -5.90 -13.44 -9.26
N LEU A 24 -6.77 -12.61 -8.70
CA LEU A 24 -7.20 -12.76 -7.30
C LEU A 24 -7.98 -14.05 -7.10
N GLN A 25 -8.87 -14.40 -8.04
CA GLN A 25 -9.63 -15.65 -8.00
C GLN A 25 -8.74 -16.89 -8.12
N SER A 26 -7.70 -16.87 -8.95
CA SER A 26 -6.79 -18.03 -9.09
C SER A 26 -5.99 -18.31 -7.81
N GLU A 27 -5.75 -17.29 -7.01
CA GLU A 27 -5.05 -17.38 -5.72
C GLU A 27 -6.00 -17.59 -4.52
N ASP A 28 -7.31 -17.78 -4.77
CA ASP A 28 -8.36 -17.88 -3.74
C ASP A 28 -8.40 -16.65 -2.80
N ILE A 29 -8.07 -15.48 -3.34
CA ILE A 29 -8.04 -14.22 -2.59
C ILE A 29 -9.39 -13.52 -2.76
N THR A 30 -10.13 -13.39 -1.65
CA THR A 30 -11.35 -12.59 -1.62
C THR A 30 -11.00 -11.11 -1.47
N ARG A 31 -11.48 -10.26 -2.38
CA ARG A 31 -11.36 -8.81 -2.28
C ARG A 31 -12.52 -8.22 -1.47
N MET A 32 -12.21 -7.26 -0.60
CA MET A 32 -13.21 -6.49 0.13
C MET A 32 -13.92 -5.50 -0.79
N ASP A 33 -15.25 -5.43 -0.67
CA ASP A 33 -16.04 -4.38 -1.32
C ASP A 33 -15.76 -3.04 -0.64
N TRP A 34 -15.31 -2.06 -1.43
CA TRP A 34 -14.91 -0.75 -0.92
C TRP A 34 -15.65 0.38 -1.64
N PRO A 35 -16.22 1.37 -0.91
CA PRO A 35 -16.91 2.48 -1.52
C PRO A 35 -15.93 3.38 -2.32
N ALA A 36 -16.33 3.75 -3.54
CA ALA A 36 -15.56 4.68 -4.36
C ALA A 36 -15.39 6.05 -3.64
N TYR A 37 -14.28 6.74 -3.93
CA TYR A 37 -13.97 8.07 -3.39
C TYR A 37 -13.85 8.14 -1.85
N SER A 38 -13.37 7.06 -1.22
CA SER A 38 -13.10 7.02 0.22
C SER A 38 -11.59 6.94 0.53
N PRO A 39 -10.76 7.93 0.11
CA PRO A 39 -9.31 7.90 0.30
C PRO A 39 -8.92 7.95 1.78
N ASN A 40 -9.71 8.65 2.62
CA ASN A 40 -9.56 8.68 4.08
C ASN A 40 -9.49 7.28 4.70
N LEU A 41 -10.25 6.34 4.14
CA LEU A 41 -10.39 5.02 4.74
C LEU A 41 -9.27 4.07 4.29
N ASN A 42 -8.45 4.44 3.28
CA ASN A 42 -7.43 3.55 2.72
C ASN A 42 -6.21 3.47 3.66
N PRO A 43 -5.93 2.31 4.31
CA PRO A 43 -4.78 2.17 5.18
C PRO A 43 -3.44 2.42 4.46
N THR A 44 -3.39 2.18 3.15
CA THR A 44 -2.19 2.41 2.33
C THR A 44 -1.83 3.89 2.27
N GLU A 45 -2.82 4.80 2.16
CA GLU A 45 -2.57 6.25 2.16
C GLU A 45 -1.99 6.71 3.51
N HIS A 46 -2.52 6.19 4.62
CA HIS A 46 -1.99 6.50 5.95
C HIS A 46 -0.55 6.01 6.16
N VAL A 47 -0.23 4.81 5.64
CA VAL A 47 1.15 4.29 5.67
C VAL A 47 2.08 5.18 4.84
N TRP A 48 1.66 5.61 3.65
CA TRP A 48 2.46 6.50 2.80
C TRP A 48 2.71 7.87 3.44
N ASP A 49 1.69 8.50 4.03
CA ASP A 49 1.83 9.76 4.76
C ASP A 49 2.80 9.63 5.95
N MET A 50 2.75 8.51 6.68
CA MET A 50 3.69 8.28 7.77
C MET A 50 5.13 8.08 7.27
N LEU A 51 5.33 7.32 6.19
CA LEU A 51 6.65 7.13 5.57
C LEU A 51 7.23 8.45 5.06
N ASP A 52 6.43 9.25 4.36
CA ASP A 52 6.85 10.54 3.83
C ASP A 52 7.32 11.48 4.95
N ARG A 53 6.54 11.58 6.03
CA ARG A 53 6.91 12.38 7.21
C ARG A 53 8.20 11.91 7.87
N ARG A 54 8.41 10.59 8.00
CA ARG A 54 9.62 10.05 8.63
C ARG A 54 10.86 10.28 7.78
N ILE A 55 10.75 10.05 6.46
CA ILE A 55 11.85 10.30 5.52
C ILE A 55 12.17 11.80 5.47
N ALA A 56 11.16 12.67 5.46
CA ALA A 56 11.34 14.12 5.48
C ALA A 56 11.94 14.65 6.79
N ALA A 57 11.67 13.99 7.93
CA ALA A 57 12.23 14.32 9.23
C ALA A 57 13.66 13.76 9.44
N GLY A 58 14.14 12.89 8.55
CA GLY A 58 15.49 12.33 8.59
C GLY A 58 16.59 13.38 8.46
N GLN A 59 17.79 13.07 8.96
CA GLN A 59 18.92 14.01 8.95
C GLN A 59 19.41 14.39 7.54
N SER A 60 19.21 13.50 6.56
CA SER A 60 19.59 13.72 5.17
C SER A 60 18.47 13.25 4.25
N PRO A 61 17.84 14.15 3.47
CA PRO A 61 16.89 13.75 2.45
C PRO A 61 17.57 12.86 1.41
N PRO A 62 16.92 11.79 0.94
CA PRO A 62 17.45 10.99 -0.15
C PRO A 62 17.56 11.83 -1.42
N THR A 63 18.74 11.83 -2.04
CA THR A 63 19.04 12.63 -3.23
C THR A 63 19.03 11.81 -4.52
N CYS A 64 19.02 10.48 -4.39
CA CYS A 64 18.97 9.55 -5.51
C CYS A 64 18.04 8.36 -5.23
N LEU A 65 17.64 7.65 -6.29
CA LEU A 65 16.73 6.50 -6.19
C LEU A 65 17.25 5.38 -5.26
N PRO A 66 18.55 5.02 -5.24
CA PRO A 66 19.07 4.03 -4.29
C PRO A 66 18.92 4.46 -2.82
N GLU A 67 19.17 5.74 -2.51
CA GLU A 67 19.00 6.29 -1.16
C GLU A 67 17.53 6.31 -0.75
N LEU A 68 16.63 6.74 -1.65
CA LEU A 68 15.20 6.73 -1.39
C LEU A 68 14.69 5.32 -1.14
N ARG A 69 15.14 4.35 -1.95
CA ARG A 69 14.80 2.93 -1.76
C ARG A 69 15.24 2.45 -0.38
N ARG A 70 16.48 2.73 0.03
CA ARG A 70 17.00 2.34 1.35
C ARG A 70 16.16 2.96 2.46
N ALA A 71 15.92 4.28 2.41
CA ALA A 71 15.13 4.99 3.41
C ALA A 71 13.71 4.44 3.55
N LEU A 72 13.05 4.13 2.42
CA LEU A 72 11.72 3.49 2.42
C LEU A 72 11.76 2.11 3.09
N PHE A 73 12.74 1.26 2.77
CA PHE A 73 12.85 -0.06 3.40
C PHE A 73 13.10 0.04 4.91
N ASP A 74 14.02 0.91 5.33
CA ASP A 74 14.37 1.08 6.74
C ASP A 74 13.17 1.61 7.54
N GLU A 75 12.46 2.62 7.03
CA GLU A 75 11.31 3.20 7.72
C GLU A 75 10.08 2.29 7.70
N CYS A 76 9.83 1.55 6.62
CA CYS A 76 8.76 0.56 6.56
C CYS A 76 8.90 -0.51 7.65
N CYS A 77 10.12 -0.97 7.93
CA CYS A 77 10.38 -1.95 8.99
C CYS A 77 10.14 -1.40 10.41
N ASN A 78 10.06 -0.08 10.56
CA ASN A 78 9.83 0.61 11.83
C ASN A 78 8.37 1.06 12.01
N ILE A 79 7.47 0.69 11.09
CA ILE A 79 6.03 0.90 11.26
C ILE A 79 5.52 -0.16 12.25
N PRO A 80 4.89 0.26 13.37
CA PRO A 80 4.41 -0.66 14.40
C PRO A 80 3.28 -1.58 13.93
#